data_AF-A0A7Z9JGZ9-F1
#
_entry.id   AF-A0A7Z9JGZ9-F1
#
_cell.length_a   1.000
_cell.length_b   1.000
_cell.length_c   1.000
_cell.angle_alpha   90.00
_cell.angle_beta   90.00
_cell.angle_gamma   90.00
#
_symmetry.space_group_name_H-M   'P 1'
#
loop_
_entity.id
_entity.type
_entity.pdbx_description
1 polymer ?
#
loop_
_entity_poly.entity_id
_entity_poly.type
_entity_poly.pdbx_seq_one_letter_code
_entity_poly.pdbx_strand_id
1 'polypeptide(L)'
;EDAIEVTRRSPYGNMAVMFTDSGYAANKFKDTAGAGMIGINVGVPAPMAVFPFCGWKDSFFGTLHSNGEDSVRFYTEGRILVSRWF
;
A
#
# COMPACT_ATOMS: atom_id res chain seq x y z
N GLU A 1 10.24 3.67 20.29
CA GLU A 1 9.34 4.50 19.46
C GLU A 1 10.12 5.30 18.43
N ASP A 2 11.36 5.64 18.73
CA ASP A 2 12.31 6.38 17.88
C ASP A 2 12.42 5.86 16.44
N ALA A 3 12.46 4.55 16.21
CA ALA A 3 12.58 3.99 14.86
C ALA A 3 11.35 4.27 13.97
N ILE A 4 10.14 4.24 14.53
CA ILE A 4 8.90 4.53 13.80
C ILE A 4 8.85 6.02 13.44
N GLU A 5 9.31 6.87 14.35
CA GLU A 5 9.38 8.31 14.08
C GLU A 5 10.37 8.61 12.94
N VAL A 6 11.49 7.89 12.87
CA VAL A 6 12.43 7.99 11.74
C VAL A 6 11.76 7.60 10.42
N THR A 7 10.99 6.50 10.36
CA THR A 7 10.28 6.14 9.12
C THR A 7 9.21 7.16 8.74
N ARG A 8 8.52 7.74 9.74
CA ARG A 8 7.49 8.76 9.50
C ARG A 8 8.06 10.08 8.98
N ARG A 9 9.24 10.49 9.42
CA ARG A 9 9.94 11.70 8.95
C ARG A 9 10.46 11.61 7.52
N SER A 10 10.63 10.40 6.99
CA SER A 10 10.99 10.23 5.59
C SER A 10 9.94 10.89 4.69
N PRO A 11 10.34 11.71 3.68
CA PRO A 11 9.42 12.22 2.67
C PRO A 11 8.88 11.09 1.78
N TYR A 12 9.54 9.93 1.78
CA TYR A 12 9.15 8.74 1.04
C TYR A 12 8.45 7.72 1.95
N GLY A 13 7.50 6.99 1.37
CA GLY A 13 6.68 5.98 2.04
C GLY A 13 6.36 4.80 1.13
N ASN A 14 7.32 4.31 0.35
CA ASN A 14 7.11 3.15 -0.52
C ASN A 14 6.92 1.87 0.30
N MET A 15 7.94 1.48 1.06
CA MET A 15 7.95 0.26 1.86
C MET A 15 8.55 0.49 3.25
N ALA A 16 8.06 -0.24 4.24
CA ALA A 16 8.69 -0.33 5.56
C ALA A 16 8.67 -1.79 6.05
N VAL A 17 9.76 -2.22 6.67
CA VAL A 17 9.95 -3.60 7.14
C VAL A 17 10.29 -3.61 8.62
N MET A 18 9.74 -4.57 9.34
CA MET A 18 10.13 -4.86 10.72
C MET A 18 10.37 -6.35 10.91
N PHE A 19 11.44 -6.67 11.65
CA PHE A 19 11.71 -8.04 12.11
C PHE A 19 11.39 -8.12 13.60
N THR A 20 10.45 -9.00 13.96
CA THR A 20 10.00 -9.17 15.34
C THR A 20 9.35 -10.54 15.55
N ASP A 21 9.43 -11.04 16.77
CA ASP A 21 8.65 -12.16 17.29
C ASP A 21 7.36 -11.70 18.00
N SER A 22 7.17 -10.40 18.21
CA SER A 22 6.04 -9.82 18.93
C SER A 22 4.89 -9.44 18.00
N GLY A 23 3.76 -10.14 18.14
CA GLY A 23 2.52 -9.79 17.44
C GLY A 23 1.99 -8.40 17.78
N TYR A 24 2.18 -7.94 19.02
CA TYR A 24 1.80 -6.59 19.44
C TYR A 24 2.62 -5.52 18.70
N ALA A 25 3.94 -5.71 18.61
CA ALA A 25 4.81 -4.80 17.87
C ALA A 25 4.44 -4.79 16.38
N ALA A 26 4.17 -5.97 15.79
CA ALA A 26 3.74 -6.10 14.40
C ALA A 26 2.44 -5.32 14.13
N ASN A 27 1.47 -5.46 15.03
CA ASN A 27 0.19 -4.77 14.94
C ASN A 27 0.34 -3.25 15.10
N LYS A 28 1.20 -2.78 16.01
CA LYS A 28 1.49 -1.33 16.14
C LYS A 28 2.22 -0.80 14.90
N PHE A 29 3.21 -1.54 14.39
CA PHE A 29 4.02 -1.10 13.26
C PHE A 29 3.22 -0.95 11.97
N LYS A 30 2.37 -1.92 11.63
CA LYS A 30 1.56 -1.86 10.40
C LYS A 30 0.67 -0.62 10.32
N ASP A 31 0.20 -0.12 11.46
CA ASP A 31 -0.69 1.05 11.53
C ASP A 31 0.08 2.38 11.60
N THR A 32 1.35 2.36 12.04
CA THR A 32 2.09 3.59 12.40
C THR A 32 3.31 3.89 11.55
N ALA A 33 3.84 2.92 10.78
CA ALA A 33 5.10 3.04 10.04
C ALA A 33 5.11 4.13 8.95
N GLY A 34 3.95 4.47 8.39
CA GLY A 34 3.80 5.56 7.42
C GLY A 34 4.33 5.24 6.01
N ALA A 35 4.12 4.00 5.55
CA ALA A 35 4.45 3.52 4.21
C ALA A 35 3.30 2.72 3.59
N GLY A 36 3.22 2.68 2.25
CA GLY A 36 2.15 2.02 1.51
C GLY A 36 2.23 0.50 1.50
N MET A 37 3.42 -0.07 1.69
CA MET A 37 3.63 -1.51 1.79
C MET A 37 4.40 -1.86 3.06
N ILE A 38 3.86 -2.78 3.85
CA ILE A 38 4.42 -3.19 5.15
C ILE A 38 4.88 -4.65 5.10
N GLY A 39 6.12 -4.90 5.50
CA GLY A 39 6.68 -6.25 5.66
C GLY A 39 6.93 -6.59 7.13
N ILE A 40 6.48 -7.75 7.58
CA ILE A 40 6.85 -8.33 8.87
C ILE A 40 7.65 -9.60 8.61
N ASN A 41 8.89 -9.66 9.08
CA ASN A 41 9.79 -10.79 8.87
C ASN A 41 10.06 -11.14 7.39
N VAL A 42 9.97 -10.15 6.49
CA VAL A 42 10.25 -10.26 5.05
C VAL A 42 11.06 -9.06 4.58
N GLY A 43 12.17 -9.29 3.87
CA GLY A 43 13.12 -8.23 3.51
C GLY A 43 12.61 -7.21 2.48
N VAL A 44 11.75 -7.65 1.56
CA VAL A 44 11.11 -6.78 0.56
C VAL A 44 9.65 -7.18 0.45
N PRO A 45 8.69 -6.37 0.94
CA PRO A 45 7.26 -6.67 0.86
C PRO A 45 6.71 -6.30 -0.52
N ALA A 46 7.29 -6.88 -1.58
CA ALA A 46 6.78 -6.73 -2.93
C ALA A 46 5.54 -7.64 -3.10
N PRO A 47 4.35 -7.08 -3.35
CA PRO A 47 3.14 -7.87 -3.49
C PRO A 47 3.16 -8.68 -4.78
N MET A 48 2.49 -9.85 -4.78
CA MET A 48 2.25 -10.60 -6.01
C MET A 48 1.49 -9.72 -7.02
N ALA A 49 1.66 -10.01 -8.32
CA ALA A 49 1.12 -9.18 -9.41
C ALA A 49 -0.39 -8.92 -9.36
N VAL A 50 -1.16 -9.77 -8.68
CA VAL A 50 -2.61 -9.63 -8.49
C VAL A 50 -3.00 -8.57 -7.45
N PHE A 51 -2.05 -8.15 -6.60
CA PHE A 51 -2.27 -7.13 -5.58
C PHE A 51 -1.68 -5.79 -6.04
N PRO A 52 -2.29 -4.66 -5.64
CA PRO A 52 -1.77 -3.34 -5.96
C PRO A 52 -0.36 -3.10 -5.39
N PHE A 53 0.53 -2.50 -6.18
CA PHE A 53 1.86 -2.09 -5.75
C PHE A 53 1.79 -0.67 -5.19
N CYS A 54 1.78 -0.56 -3.85
CA CYS A 54 1.42 0.68 -3.17
C CYS A 54 2.62 1.53 -2.74
N GLY A 55 2.50 2.85 -2.84
CA GLY A 55 3.45 3.80 -2.28
C GLY A 55 2.72 5.01 -1.72
N TRP A 56 3.24 5.60 -0.65
CA TRP A 56 2.66 6.79 0.00
C TRP A 56 3.65 7.96 -0.02
N LYS A 57 3.13 9.17 0.27
CA LYS A 57 3.90 10.43 0.25
C LYS A 57 4.53 10.66 -1.13
N ASP A 58 5.77 11.14 -1.19
CA ASP A 58 6.48 11.39 -2.44
C ASP A 58 6.97 10.10 -3.14
N SER A 59 6.49 8.92 -2.71
CA SER A 59 6.75 7.64 -3.37
C SER A 59 5.69 7.26 -4.42
N PHE A 60 4.54 7.94 -4.45
CA PHE A 60 3.51 7.66 -5.44
C PHE A 60 2.63 8.89 -5.68
N PHE A 61 2.27 9.12 -6.94
CA PHE A 61 1.38 10.20 -7.34
C PHE A 61 0.16 9.61 -8.05
N GLY A 62 -1.02 9.89 -7.51
CA GLY A 62 -2.29 9.40 -8.03
C GLY A 62 -3.08 8.62 -6.98
N THR A 63 -4.20 8.02 -7.41
CA THR A 63 -5.11 7.27 -6.53
C THR A 63 -5.13 5.77 -6.83
N LEU A 64 -4.87 5.37 -8.07
CA LEU A 64 -4.87 3.98 -8.52
C LEU A 64 -3.45 3.49 -8.71
N HIS A 65 -3.06 2.45 -7.97
CA HIS A 65 -1.70 1.91 -7.98
C HIS A 65 -1.41 1.00 -9.18
N SER A 66 -0.13 0.66 -9.37
CA SER A 66 0.36 0.12 -10.65
C SER A 66 -0.13 -1.28 -11.03
N ASN A 67 -0.52 -2.11 -10.05
CA ASN A 67 -0.80 -3.54 -10.25
C ASN A 67 -2.19 -3.93 -9.77
N GLY A 68 -2.59 -5.19 -10.02
CA GLY A 68 -3.86 -5.73 -9.56
C GLY A 68 -5.08 -5.02 -10.13
N GLU A 69 -6.15 -4.95 -9.35
CA GLU A 69 -7.40 -4.34 -9.79
C GLU A 69 -7.29 -2.82 -10.05
N ASP A 70 -6.40 -2.13 -9.35
CA ASP A 70 -6.14 -0.70 -9.58
C ASP A 70 -5.64 -0.44 -11.00
N SER A 71 -4.80 -1.33 -11.54
CA SER A 71 -4.34 -1.23 -12.93
C SER A 71 -5.49 -1.36 -13.94
N VAL A 72 -6.42 -2.29 -13.70
CA VAL A 72 -7.59 -2.48 -14.56
C VAL A 72 -8.46 -1.22 -14.50
N ARG A 73 -8.71 -0.68 -13.30
CA ARG A 73 -9.49 0.56 -13.12
C ARG A 73 -8.80 1.78 -13.74
N PHE A 74 -7.47 1.80 -13.80
CA PHE A 74 -6.71 2.88 -14.41
C PHE A 74 -6.80 2.85 -15.95
N TYR A 75 -6.75 1.65 -16.54
CA TYR A 75 -6.81 1.46 -17.99
C TYR A 75 -8.22 1.31 -18.57
N THR A 76 -9.27 1.34 -17.73
CA THR A 76 -10.66 1.18 -18.17
C THR A 76 -11.54 2.29 -17.63
N GLU A 77 -12.60 2.62 -18.37
CA GLU A 77 -13.61 3.58 -17.95
C GLU A 77 -14.89 2.85 -17.54
N GLY A 78 -15.38 3.13 -16.33
CA GLY A 78 -16.66 2.59 -15.86
C GLY A 78 -17.82 3.21 -16.62
N ARG A 79 -18.70 2.37 -17.19
CA ARG A 79 -19.93 2.79 -17.85
C ARG A 79 -21.15 2.21 -17.13
N ILE A 80 -22.14 3.05 -16.84
CA ILE A 80 -23.42 2.64 -16.24
C ILE A 80 -24.52 2.75 -17.30
N LEU A 81 -25.27 1.67 -17.52
CA LEU A 81 -26.43 1.62 -18.41
C LEU A 81 -27.70 1.33 -17.58
N VAL A 82 -28.69 2.22 -17.67
CA VAL A 82 -30.02 2.01 -17.09
C VAL A 82 -31.02 1.99 -18.24
N SER A 83 -31.74 0.89 -18.42
CA SER A 83 -32.71 0.72 -19.51
C SER A 83 -34.01 0.09 -19.01
N ARG A 84 -35.13 0.51 -19.58
CA ARG A 84 -36.46 -0.09 -19.40
C ARG A 84 -37.09 -0.33 -20.76
N TRP A 85 -37.67 -1.52 -20.95
CA TRP A 85 -38.40 -1.91 -22.16
C TRP A 85 -39.86 -2.20 -21.80
N PHE A 86 -40.80 -1.87 -22.70
CA PHE A 86 -42.25 -2.03 -22.54
C PHE A 86 -42.76 -3.27 -23.27
#